data_AF-A0A811UVH4-F1
#
_entry.id   AF-A0A811UVH4-F1
#
_cell.length_a   1.000
_cell.length_b   1.000
_cell.length_c   1.000
_cell.angle_alpha   90.00
_cell.angle_beta   90.00
_cell.angle_gamma   90.00
#
_symmetry.space_group_name_H-M   'P 1'
#
loop_
_entity.id
_entity.type
_entity.pdbx_description
1 polymer ?
#
loop_
_entity_poly.entity_id
_entity_poly.type
_entity_poly.pdbx_seq_one_letter_code
_entity_poly.pdbx_strand_id
1 'polypeptide(L)'
;MALKLKDNQYTKNEKEQALGLLQTHFSVSTTEITTNNAENQNPDKDTWLLAQKIINYSSVELAINSFKKFKSPGIDGIWSAQLQNGEQIISAL
;
A
#
# COMPACT_ATOMS: atom_id res chain seq x y z
N MET A 1 2.70 -26.11 22.40
CA MET A 1 3.78 -26.68 21.56
C MET A 1 4.86 -25.63 21.42
N ALA A 2 6.15 -25.95 21.61
CA ALA A 2 7.23 -24.98 21.52
C ALA A 2 7.86 -24.99 20.11
N LEU A 3 8.20 -23.81 19.59
CA LEU A 3 8.84 -23.66 18.28
C LEU A 3 10.36 -23.68 18.42
N LYS A 4 11.04 -24.25 17.43
CA LYS A 4 12.50 -24.30 17.36
C LYS A 4 13.02 -23.09 16.58
N LEU A 5 13.85 -22.28 17.24
CA LEU A 5 14.47 -21.08 16.70
C LEU A 5 15.75 -21.44 15.92
N LYS A 6 16.25 -20.48 15.12
CA LYS A 6 17.46 -20.66 14.27
C LYS A 6 18.75 -20.86 15.09
N ASP A 7 18.76 -20.44 16.35
CA ASP A 7 19.85 -20.64 17.31
C ASP A 7 19.77 -22.02 18.01
N ASN A 8 18.92 -22.92 17.50
CA ASN A 8 18.70 -24.27 18.02
C ASN A 8 18.03 -24.31 19.42
N GLN A 9 17.53 -23.17 19.91
CA GLN A 9 16.78 -23.08 21.16
C GLN A 9 15.26 -23.19 20.92
N TYR A 10 14.51 -23.42 22.00
CA TYR A 10 13.05 -23.49 21.97
C TYR A 10 12.42 -22.26 22.63
N THR A 11 11.31 -21.78 22.05
CA THR A 11 10.50 -20.68 22.61
C THR A 11 9.91 -21.07 23.96
N LYS A 12 9.96 -20.17 24.94
CA LYS A 12 9.55 -20.44 26.33
C LYS A 12 8.13 -19.98 26.64
N ASN A 13 7.60 -19.04 25.86
CA ASN A 13 6.27 -18.46 26.05
C ASN A 13 5.55 -18.25 24.71
N GLU A 14 4.24 -18.03 24.79
CA GLU A 14 3.38 -17.83 23.60
C GLU A 14 3.74 -16.58 22.80
N LYS A 15 4.23 -15.54 23.49
CA LYS A 15 4.65 -14.28 22.85
C LYS A 15 5.90 -14.47 21.97
N GLU A 16 6.88 -15.23 22.46
CA GLU A 16 8.08 -15.62 21.71
C GLU A 16 7.72 -16.53 20.53
N GLN A 17 6.72 -17.41 20.70
CA GLN A 17 6.22 -18.24 19.59
C GLN A 17 5.62 -17.38 18.48
N ALA A 18 4.74 -16.45 18.83
CA ALA A 18 4.12 -15.55 17.87
C ALA A 18 5.16 -14.68 17.14
N LEU A 19 6.14 -14.13 17.87
CA LEU A 19 7.22 -13.34 17.29
C LEU A 19 8.14 -14.18 16.40
N GLY A 20 8.46 -15.41 16.80
CA GLY A 20 9.28 -16.33 16.01
C GLY A 20 8.62 -16.71 14.69
N LEU A 21 7.30 -16.97 14.69
CA LEU A 21 6.53 -17.20 13.47
C LEU A 21 6.49 -15.95 12.58
N LEU A 22 6.24 -14.78 13.17
CA LEU A 22 6.19 -13.53 12.45
C LEU A 22 7.53 -13.25 11.75
N GLN A 23 8.65 -13.34 12.47
CA GLN A 23 9.98 -13.10 11.93
C GLN A 23 10.43 -14.14 10.90
N THR A 24 10.01 -15.40 11.05
CA THR A 24 10.42 -16.49 10.14
C THR A 24 9.69 -16.42 8.80
N HIS A 25 8.41 -16.07 8.80
CA HIS A 25 7.58 -16.07 7.60
C HIS A 25 7.41 -14.70 6.96
N PHE A 26 7.58 -13.64 7.74
CA PHE A 26 7.50 -12.27 7.27
C PHE A 26 8.86 -11.64 7.56
N SER A 27 9.78 -11.81 6.61
CA SER A 27 10.97 -10.96 6.52
C SER A 27 10.47 -9.54 6.35
N VAL A 28 10.24 -8.85 7.47
CA VAL A 28 9.93 -7.43 7.47
C VAL A 28 11.13 -6.79 6.83
N SER A 29 11.00 -6.45 5.55
CA SER A 29 11.84 -5.43 4.96
C SER A 29 11.57 -4.21 5.81
N THR A 30 12.41 -3.98 6.81
CA THR A 30 12.62 -2.66 7.37
C THR A 30 13.29 -1.85 6.27
N THR A 31 12.54 -1.60 5.19
CA THR A 31 12.65 -0.34 4.50
C THR A 31 12.36 0.66 5.59
N GLU A 32 13.44 1.16 6.19
CA GLU A 32 13.42 2.48 6.77
C GLU A 32 12.60 3.32 5.80
N ILE A 33 11.49 3.86 6.29
CA ILE A 33 10.76 4.87 5.53
C ILE A 33 11.74 6.04 5.51
N THR A 34 12.69 6.02 4.58
CA THR A 34 13.39 7.21 4.20
C THR A 34 12.29 8.07 3.63
N THR A 35 11.74 8.95 4.48
CA THR A 35 11.15 10.19 4.02
C THR A 35 12.29 10.92 3.34
N ASN A 36 12.61 10.49 2.12
CA ASN A 36 13.26 11.34 1.15
C ASN A 36 12.31 12.51 1.10
N ASN A 37 12.68 13.62 1.75
CA ASN A 37 12.05 14.90 1.49
C ASN A 37 12.05 14.98 -0.02
N ALA A 38 10.85 14.88 -0.61
CA ALA A 38 10.71 14.96 -2.04
C ALA A 38 11.24 16.35 -2.38
N GLU A 39 12.50 16.42 -2.81
CA GLU A 39 13.00 17.59 -3.49
C GLU A 39 11.95 17.86 -4.56
N ASN A 40 11.48 19.10 -4.63
CA ASN A 40 10.53 19.55 -5.63
C ASN A 40 11.22 19.46 -7.01
N GLN A 41 11.41 18.25 -7.49
CA GLN A 41 11.88 17.95 -8.82
C GLN A 41 10.70 18.23 -9.71
N ASN A 42 10.72 19.41 -10.32
CA ASN A 42 9.75 19.73 -11.34
C ASN A 42 9.93 18.68 -12.45
N PRO A 43 8.89 17.90 -12.78
CA PRO A 43 9.03 16.86 -13.79
C PRO A 43 9.48 17.48 -15.11
N ASP A 44 10.29 16.75 -15.87
CA ASP A 44 10.65 17.20 -17.20
C ASP A 44 9.39 17.27 -18.10
N LYS A 45 9.51 18.00 -19.22
CA LYS A 45 8.39 18.24 -20.13
C LYS A 45 7.83 16.96 -20.74
N ASP A 46 8.67 15.97 -21.03
CA ASP A 46 8.26 14.69 -21.61
C ASP A 46 7.52 13.85 -20.56
N THR A 47 7.97 13.88 -19.30
CA THR A 47 7.26 13.27 -18.16
C THR A 47 5.88 13.90 -17.98
N TRP A 48 5.75 15.22 -18.08
CA TRP A 48 4.45 15.90 -18.04
C TRP A 48 3.55 15.53 -19.22
N LEU A 49 4.11 15.46 -20.43
CA LEU A 49 3.36 15.08 -21.63
C LEU A 49 2.87 13.63 -21.54
N LEU A 50 3.68 12.74 -20.97
CA LEU A 50 3.30 11.36 -20.71
C LEU A 50 2.20 11.28 -19.66
N ALA A 51 2.32 12.01 -18.55
CA ALA A 51 1.32 12.05 -17.50
C ALA A 51 -0.05 12.51 -18.04
N GLN A 52 -0.09 13.52 -18.93
CA GLN A 52 -1.34 13.96 -19.57
C GLN A 52 -1.98 12.89 -20.46
N LYS A 53 -1.18 12.03 -21.10
CA LYS A 53 -1.72 10.91 -21.89
C LYS A 53 -2.30 9.82 -21.01
N ILE A 54 -1.65 9.53 -19.88
CA ILE A 54 -2.03 8.45 -18.97
C ILE A 54 -3.18 8.85 -18.06
N ILE A 55 -3.16 10.07 -17.53
CA ILE A 55 -4.13 10.58 -16.56
C ILE A 55 -5.22 11.35 -17.32
N ASN A 56 -6.21 10.61 -17.81
CA ASN A 56 -7.40 11.17 -18.44
C ASN A 56 -8.66 10.63 -17.75
N TYR A 57 -9.82 11.26 -17.98
CA TYR A 57 -11.07 10.89 -17.33
C TYR A 57 -11.38 9.39 -17.43
N SER A 58 -11.30 8.82 -18.64
CA SER A 58 -11.60 7.41 -18.88
C SER A 58 -10.65 6.48 -18.10
N SER A 59 -9.36 6.81 -18.04
CA SER A 59 -8.40 6.03 -17.26
C SER A 59 -8.68 6.06 -15.76
N VAL A 60 -9.13 7.20 -15.23
CA VAL A 60 -9.45 7.39 -13.81
C VAL A 60 -10.74 6.68 -13.45
N GLU A 61 -11.77 6.80 -14.30
CA GLU A 61 -13.04 6.08 -14.20
C GLU A 61 -12.80 4.56 -14.15
N LEU A 62 -12.00 4.02 -15.08
CA LEU A 62 -11.63 2.60 -15.08
C LEU A 62 -10.86 2.19 -13.82
N ALA A 63 -9.95 3.04 -13.33
CA ALA A 63 -9.20 2.77 -12.11
C ALA A 63 -10.10 2.71 -10.87
N ILE A 64 -11.03 3.64 -10.72
CA ILE A 64 -12.00 3.67 -9.61
C ILE A 64 -12.92 2.45 -9.64
N ASN A 65 -13.39 2.06 -10.82
CA ASN A 65 -14.26 0.90 -10.98
C ASN A 65 -13.52 -0.44 -10.81
N SER A 66 -12.19 -0.45 -10.94
CA SER A 66 -11.38 -1.66 -10.71
C SER A 66 -11.28 -2.08 -9.24
N PHE A 67 -11.61 -1.19 -8.28
CA PHE A 67 -11.54 -1.52 -6.87
C PHE A 67 -12.60 -2.55 -6.48
N LYS A 68 -12.18 -3.55 -5.70
CA LYS A 68 -13.10 -4.54 -5.11
C LYS A 68 -13.98 -3.85 -4.05
N LYS A 69 -15.29 -4.00 -4.18
CA LYS A 69 -16.32 -3.36 -3.34
C LYS A 69 -16.13 -3.54 -1.82
N PHE A 70 -15.54 -4.66 -1.39
CA PHE A 70 -15.37 -5.02 0.03
C PHE A 70 -13.90 -5.07 0.46
N LYS A 71 -13.02 -4.32 -0.22
CA LYS A 71 -11.64 -4.21 0.21
C LYS A 71 -11.57 -3.36 1.48
N SER A 72 -10.87 -3.86 2.50
CA SER A 72 -10.56 -3.11 3.71
C SER A 72 -9.80 -1.82 3.38
N PRO A 73 -10.03 -0.74 4.14
CA PRO A 73 -9.33 0.53 3.93
C PRO A 73 -7.83 0.37 4.19
N GLY A 74 -7.04 1.26 3.57
CA GLY A 74 -5.62 1.38 3.85
C GLY A 74 -5.35 2.03 5.21
N ILE A 75 -4.09 2.40 5.43
CA ILE A 75 -3.69 3.17 6.63
C ILE A 75 -4.33 4.55 6.70
N ASP A 76 -4.82 5.05 5.56
CA ASP A 76 -5.58 6.29 5.41
C ASP A 76 -7.03 6.17 5.90
N GLY A 77 -7.53 4.96 6.15
CA GLY A 77 -8.91 4.73 6.58
C GLY A 77 -9.97 4.92 5.49
N ILE A 78 -9.56 5.09 4.23
CA ILE A 78 -10.48 5.36 3.11
C ILE A 78 -10.96 4.05 2.49
N TRP A 79 -12.28 3.87 2.41
CA TRP A 79 -12.89 2.69 1.82
C TRP A 79 -13.00 2.83 0.30
N SER A 80 -12.77 1.75 -0.43
CA SER A 80 -12.94 1.72 -1.89
C SER A 80 -14.35 2.15 -2.35
N ALA A 81 -15.39 1.83 -1.57
CA ALA A 81 -16.75 2.28 -1.86
C ALA A 81 -16.93 3.81 -1.77
N GLN A 82 -16.15 4.49 -0.93
CA GLN A 82 -16.19 5.96 -0.84
C GLN A 82 -15.59 6.60 -2.09
N LEU A 83 -14.52 6.01 -2.64
CA LEU A 83 -13.92 6.45 -3.91
C LEU A 83 -14.91 6.27 -5.07
N GLN A 84 -15.60 5.14 -5.13
CA GLN A 84 -16.61 4.84 -6.17
C GLN A 84 -17.81 5.78 -6.09
N ASN A 85 -18.28 6.14 -4.89
CA ASN A 85 -19.37 7.11 -4.73
C ASN A 85 -18.95 8.55 -5.09
N GLY A 86 -17.66 8.86 -5.06
CA GLY A 86 -17.11 10.18 -5.39
C GLY A 86 -16.88 10.41 -6.89
N GLU A 87 -17.12 9.42 -7.74
CA GLU A 87 -16.88 9.49 -9.20
C GLU A 87 -17.59 10.69 -9.85
N GLN A 88 -18.79 11.02 -9.38
CA GLN A 88 -19.59 12.15 -9.86
C GLN A 88 -18.90 13.52 -9.64
N ILE A 89 -18.04 13.63 -8.64
CA ILE A 89 -17.29 14.87 -8.34
C ILE A 89 -16.17 15.05 -9.36
N ILE A 90 -15.58 13.94 -9.84
CA ILE A 90 -14.49 13.95 -10.81
C ILE A 90 -15.03 14.27 -12.22
N SER A 91 -16.24 13.83 -12.56
CA SER A 91 -16.88 14.12 -13.85
C SER A 91 -17.40 15.55 -14.00
N ALA A 92 -17.39 16.36 -12.94
CA ALA A 92 -17.93 17.71 -12.92
C ALA A 92 -16.86 18.82 -13.12
N LEU A 93 -15.60 18.44 -13.31
CA LEU A 93 -14.45 19.30 -13.59
C LEU A 93 -14.13 19.31 -15.10
#